data_AF-A0A7S0LWX4-F1
#
_entry.id   AF-A0A7S0LWX4-F1
#
_cell.length_a   1.000
_cell.length_b   1.000
_cell.length_c   1.000
_cell.angle_alpha   90.00
_cell.angle_beta   90.00
_cell.angle_gamma   90.00
#
_symmetry.space_group_name_H-M   'P 1'
#
loop_
_entity.id
_entity.type
_entity.pdbx_description
1 polymer ?
#
loop_
_entity_poly.entity_id
_entity_poly.type
_entity_poly.pdbx_seq_one_letter_code
_entity_poly.pdbx_strand_id
1 'polypeptide(L)'
;AIEARAAAAPRALVIAGPSGVGKGTLIERLKAAHPAACGFSVSHTTRAPRPGEENGVHYHFVDTAAMEAGIARGDFIESAAVHGNYYGTSKAAVASVAKAGK
;
A
#
# COMPACT_ATOMS: atom_id res chain seq x y z
N ALA A 1 -37.27 9.73 -11.54
CA ALA A 1 -36.54 9.17 -10.40
C ALA A 1 -35.11 9.66 -10.49
N ILE A 2 -34.59 10.32 -9.46
CA ILE A 2 -33.16 10.67 -9.41
C ILE A 2 -32.45 9.36 -9.10
N GLU A 3 -31.74 8.80 -10.08
CA GLU A 3 -30.84 7.69 -9.84
C GLU A 3 -29.74 8.18 -8.90
N ALA A 4 -29.74 7.65 -7.67
CA ALA A 4 -28.63 7.84 -6.76
C ALA A 4 -27.38 7.27 -7.44
N ARG A 5 -26.50 8.16 -7.90
CA ARG A 5 -25.18 7.76 -8.41
C ARG A 5 -24.52 6.96 -7.30
N ALA A 6 -24.23 5.69 -7.55
CA ALA A 6 -23.46 4.88 -6.62
C ALA A 6 -22.23 5.68 -6.18
N ALA A 7 -21.98 5.77 -4.87
CA ALA A 7 -20.86 6.53 -4.34
C ALA A 7 -19.59 6.10 -5.09
N ALA A 8 -18.92 7.05 -5.73
CA ALA A 8 -17.71 6.76 -6.48
C ALA A 8 -16.67 6.11 -5.55
N ALA A 9 -15.94 5.10 -6.04
CA ALA A 9 -14.93 4.43 -5.25
C ALA A 9 -13.94 5.46 -4.64
N PRO A 10 -13.48 5.28 -3.40
CA PRO A 10 -12.53 6.18 -2.76
C PRO A 10 -11.29 6.38 -3.64
N ARG A 11 -10.80 7.62 -3.68
CA ARG A 11 -9.56 7.94 -4.40
C ARG A 11 -8.36 7.69 -3.49
N ALA A 12 -7.31 7.10 -4.04
CA ALA A 12 -6.05 6.96 -3.32
C ALA A 12 -5.41 8.34 -3.07
N LEU A 13 -4.98 8.57 -1.83
CA LEU A 13 -4.14 9.72 -1.45
C LEU A 13 -2.67 9.29 -1.42
N VAL A 14 -1.83 9.96 -2.20
CA VAL A 14 -0.38 9.68 -2.25
C VAL A 14 0.37 10.76 -1.48
N ILE A 15 1.11 10.36 -0.45
CA ILE A 15 2.01 11.24 0.31
C ILE A 15 3.46 10.90 -0.06
N ALA A 16 4.12 11.79 -0.80
CA ALA A 16 5.47 11.61 -1.31
C ALA A 16 6.46 12.62 -0.70
N GLY A 17 7.75 12.24 -0.67
CA GLY A 17 8.84 13.08 -0.14
C GLY A 17 10.06 12.25 0.29
N PRO A 18 11.23 12.88 0.50
CA PRO A 18 12.47 12.20 0.86
C PRO A 18 12.39 11.36 2.14
N SER A 19 13.34 10.45 2.35
CA SER A 19 13.43 9.73 3.64
C SER A 19 13.66 10.73 4.79
N GLY A 20 13.10 10.46 5.98
CA GLY A 20 13.27 11.29 7.17
C GLY A 20 12.35 12.53 7.30
N VAL A 21 11.61 12.93 6.26
CA VAL A 21 10.76 14.17 6.31
C VAL A 21 9.45 14.04 7.11
N GLY A 22 9.21 12.90 7.77
CA GLY A 22 8.02 12.71 8.63
C GLY A 22 6.76 12.16 7.94
N LYS A 23 6.87 11.58 6.74
CA LYS A 23 5.71 11.01 6.00
C LYS A 23 4.92 9.97 6.81
N GLY A 24 5.62 9.03 7.44
CA GLY A 24 4.99 7.98 8.26
C GLY A 24 4.18 8.58 9.41
N THR A 25 4.76 9.55 10.12
CA THR A 25 4.09 10.29 11.20
C THR A 25 2.82 11.00 10.72
N LEU A 26 2.85 11.63 9.54
CA LEU A 26 1.66 12.25 8.96
C LEU A 26 0.58 11.22 8.61
N ILE A 27 0.97 10.09 8.00
CA ILE A 27 0.06 8.99 7.66
C ILE A 27 -0.62 8.43 8.91
N GLU A 28 0.13 8.17 9.97
CA GLU A 28 -0.39 7.66 11.24
C GLU A 28 -1.40 8.63 11.86
N ARG A 29 -1.06 9.93 11.90
CA ARG A 29 -1.97 10.97 12.40
C ARG A 29 -3.25 11.07 11.57
N LEU A 30 -3.15 10.99 10.24
CA LEU A 30 -4.31 11.03 9.35
C LEU A 30 -5.23 9.83 9.59
N LYS A 31 -4.67 8.62 9.69
CA LYS A 31 -5.43 7.40 10.00
C LYS A 31 -6.12 7.48 11.36
N ALA A 32 -5.43 8.04 12.37
CA ALA A 32 -5.97 8.19 13.71
C ALA A 32 -7.09 9.25 13.77
N ALA A 33 -6.96 10.35 13.02
CA ALA A 33 -7.97 11.41 12.96
C ALA A 33 -9.22 11.00 12.15
N HIS A 34 -9.08 10.11 11.17
CA HIS A 34 -10.17 9.71 10.27
C HIS A 34 -10.28 8.18 10.09
N PRO A 35 -10.45 7.39 11.16
CA PRO A 35 -10.38 5.93 11.10
C PRO A 35 -11.49 5.27 10.25
N ALA A 36 -12.62 5.96 10.09
CA ALA A 36 -13.73 5.52 9.24
C ALA A 36 -13.48 5.76 7.74
N ALA A 37 -12.67 6.77 7.39
CA ALA A 37 -12.48 7.22 6.02
C ALA A 37 -11.10 6.87 5.43
N CYS A 38 -10.12 6.49 6.27
CA CYS A 38 -8.76 6.21 5.83
C CYS A 38 -8.36 4.76 6.10
N GLY A 39 -7.88 4.09 5.05
CA GLY A 39 -7.14 2.85 5.12
C GLY A 39 -5.67 3.05 4.75
N PHE A 40 -4.88 2.00 4.87
CA PHE A 40 -3.48 2.01 4.43
C PHE A 40 -3.22 0.78 3.58
N SER A 41 -2.76 0.99 2.34
CA SER A 41 -2.35 -0.11 1.46
C SER A 41 -1.01 -0.65 1.93
N VAL A 42 -0.96 -1.92 2.30
CA VAL A 42 0.27 -2.60 2.72
C VAL A 42 1.07 -2.98 1.46
N SER A 43 2.28 -2.45 1.33
CA SER A 43 3.18 -2.75 0.19
C SER A 43 3.82 -4.13 0.32
N HIS A 44 4.46 -4.60 -0.74
CA HIS A 44 5.21 -5.86 -0.78
C HIS A 44 6.71 -5.58 -0.63
N THR A 45 7.44 -6.54 -0.09
CA THR A 45 8.91 -6.51 -0.11
C THR A 45 9.50 -7.92 -0.18
N THR A 46 10.68 -8.04 -0.80
CA THR A 46 11.46 -9.29 -0.81
C THR A 46 12.42 -9.43 0.37
N ARG A 47 12.55 -8.36 1.17
CA ARG A 47 13.34 -8.40 2.39
C ARG A 47 12.68 -9.35 3.39
N ALA A 48 13.46 -10.17 4.09
CA ALA A 48 12.95 -10.95 5.20
C ALA A 48 12.36 -10.04 6.32
N PRO A 49 11.27 -10.47 6.99
CA PRO A 49 10.72 -9.73 8.12
C PRO A 49 11.77 -9.57 9.24
N ARG A 50 11.82 -8.38 9.85
CA ARG A 50 12.58 -8.13 11.08
C ARG A 50 11.83 -8.71 12.28
N PRO A 51 12.51 -8.94 13.42
CA PRO A 51 11.83 -9.31 14.65
C PRO A 51 10.70 -8.33 14.98
N GLY A 52 9.48 -8.86 15.19
CA GLY A 52 8.27 -8.08 15.47
C GLY A 52 7.50 -7.60 14.23
N GLU A 53 8.02 -7.78 13.01
CA GLU A 53 7.25 -7.48 11.80
C GLU A 53 6.31 -8.64 11.45
N GLU A 54 5.06 -8.29 11.17
CA GLU A 54 4.01 -9.22 10.79
C GLU A 54 3.64 -9.08 9.30
N ASN A 55 3.51 -10.22 8.62
CA ASN A 55 3.09 -10.30 7.23
C ASN A 55 1.64 -9.82 7.05
N GLY A 56 1.41 -8.96 6.05
CA GLY A 56 0.11 -8.35 5.79
C GLY A 56 -0.23 -7.16 6.70
N VAL A 57 0.62 -6.84 7.67
CA VAL A 57 0.50 -5.65 8.53
C VAL A 57 1.55 -4.62 8.16
N HIS A 58 2.82 -5.02 8.15
CA HIS A 58 3.95 -4.14 7.87
C HIS A 58 4.29 -4.13 6.38
N TYR A 59 4.42 -5.33 5.82
CA TYR A 59 4.55 -5.60 4.39
C TYR A 59 3.90 -6.95 4.08
N HIS A 60 3.59 -7.18 2.81
CA HIS A 60 3.52 -8.52 2.27
C HIS A 60 4.94 -8.99 1.97
N PHE A 61 5.47 -9.87 2.81
CA PHE A 61 6.80 -10.46 2.64
C PHE A 61 6.69 -11.59 1.62
N VAL A 62 7.31 -11.42 0.47
CA VAL A 62 7.27 -12.36 -0.67
C VAL A 62 8.68 -12.75 -1.07
N ASP A 63 8.86 -13.87 -1.76
CA ASP A 63 10.16 -14.18 -2.35
C ASP A 63 10.42 -13.33 -3.61
N THR A 64 11.69 -13.25 -4.01
CA THR A 64 12.12 -12.46 -5.18
C THR A 64 11.49 -12.93 -6.47
N ALA A 65 11.34 -14.25 -6.67
CA ALA A 65 10.78 -14.79 -7.90
C ALA A 65 9.30 -14.40 -8.08
N ALA A 66 8.52 -14.46 -7.01
CA ALA A 66 7.13 -14.02 -6.98
C ALA A 66 7.00 -12.52 -7.24
N MET A 67 7.89 -11.71 -6.66
CA MET A 67 7.93 -10.26 -6.89
C MET A 67 8.23 -9.94 -8.35
N GLU A 68 9.28 -10.52 -8.93
CA GLU A 68 9.68 -10.29 -10.33
C GLU A 68 8.59 -10.74 -11.30
N ALA A 69 7.97 -11.89 -11.05
CA ALA A 69 6.84 -12.37 -11.85
C ALA A 69 5.64 -11.40 -11.79
N GLY A 70 5.33 -10.84 -10.61
CA GLY A 70 4.27 -9.84 -10.47
C GLY A 70 4.59 -8.51 -11.16
N ILE A 71 5.85 -8.06 -11.10
CA ILE A 71 6.31 -6.88 -11.84
C ILE A 71 6.14 -7.11 -13.34
N ALA A 72 6.58 -8.26 -13.86
CA ALA A 72 6.48 -8.60 -15.28
C ALA A 72 5.03 -8.68 -15.78
N ARG A 73 4.08 -9.11 -14.93
CA ARG A 73 2.64 -9.09 -15.23
C ARG A 73 2.00 -7.71 -15.12
N GLY A 74 2.69 -6.71 -14.58
CA GLY A 74 2.15 -5.39 -14.33
C GLY A 74 1.18 -5.35 -13.14
N ASP A 75 1.36 -6.22 -12.14
CA ASP A 75 0.51 -6.28 -10.94
C ASP A 75 0.78 -5.09 -9.98
N PHE A 76 1.91 -4.40 -10.15
CA PHE A 76 2.36 -3.30 -9.31
C PHE A 76 2.06 -1.93 -9.92
N ILE A 77 1.67 -0.97 -9.07
CA ILE A 77 1.53 0.45 -9.42
C ILE A 77 2.92 1.11 -9.48
N GLU A 78 3.75 0.76 -8.51
CA GLU A 78 5.16 1.15 -8.43
C GLU A 78 5.97 -0.02 -7.88
N SER A 79 7.24 -0.07 -8.29
CA SER A 79 8.22 -0.97 -7.69
C SER A 79 9.62 -0.37 -7.81
N ALA A 80 10.48 -0.69 -6.84
CA ALA A 80 11.87 -0.26 -6.82
C ALA A 80 12.77 -1.33 -6.19
N ALA A 81 13.99 -1.45 -6.73
CA ALA A 81 15.07 -2.22 -6.10
C ALA A 81 15.89 -1.30 -5.20
N VAL A 82 15.91 -1.58 -3.90
CA VAL A 82 16.57 -0.76 -2.87
C VAL A 82 17.36 -1.68 -1.95
N HIS A 83 18.67 -1.42 -1.82
CA HIS A 83 19.58 -2.21 -0.98
C HIS A 83 19.47 -3.73 -1.19
N GLY A 84 19.37 -4.17 -2.45
CA GLY A 84 19.29 -5.59 -2.81
C GLY A 84 17.93 -6.26 -2.58
N ASN A 85 16.90 -5.50 -2.20
CA ASN A 85 15.54 -6.00 -2.05
C ASN A 85 14.57 -5.21 -2.94
N TYR A 86 13.51 -5.86 -3.40
CA TYR A 86 12.42 -5.17 -4.07
C TYR A 86 11.40 -4.67 -3.05
N TYR A 87 10.78 -3.55 -3.38
CA TYR A 87 9.63 -2.97 -2.71
C TYR A 87 8.61 -2.60 -3.79
N GLY A 88 7.32 -2.70 -3.49
CA GLY A 88 6.31 -2.23 -4.43
C GLY A 88 4.89 -2.29 -3.91
N THR A 89 4.05 -1.42 -4.43
CA THR A 89 2.64 -1.29 -4.05
C THR A 89 1.77 -1.93 -5.13
N SER A 90 1.08 -3.03 -4.80
CA SER A 90 0.28 -3.76 -5.77
C SER A 90 -1.07 -3.08 -6.04
N LYS A 91 -1.59 -3.24 -7.26
CA LYS A 91 -2.95 -2.80 -7.63
C LYS A 91 -3.99 -3.44 -6.71
N ALA A 92 -3.77 -4.70 -6.33
CA ALA A 92 -4.64 -5.44 -5.41
C ALA A 92 -4.64 -4.84 -4.00
N ALA A 93 -3.48 -4.43 -3.47
CA ALA A 93 -3.37 -3.83 -2.13
C ALA A 93 -4.09 -2.48 -2.03
N VAL A 94 -4.09 -1.68 -3.11
CA VAL A 94 -4.87 -0.44 -3.16
C VAL A 94 -6.37 -0.74 -3.35
N ALA A 95 -6.70 -1.67 -4.25
CA ALA A 95 -8.09 -2.03 -4.53
C ALA A 95 -8.80 -2.66 -3.32
N SER A 96 -8.10 -3.41 -2.47
CA SER A 96 -8.69 -4.00 -1.25
C SER A 96 -9.14 -2.91 -0.26
N VAL A 97 -8.33 -1.87 -0.08
CA VAL A 97 -8.66 -0.72 0.77
C VAL A 97 -9.83 0.07 0.19
N ALA A 98 -9.79 0.38 -1.11
CA ALA A 98 -10.87 1.10 -1.78
C ALA A 98 -12.22 0.34 -1.71
N LYS A 99 -12.19 -0.99 -1.86
CA LYS A 99 -13.38 -1.86 -1.71
C LYS A 99 -13.95 -1.86 -0.30
N ALA A 100 -13.13 -1.58 0.72
CA ALA A 100 -13.58 -1.39 2.09
C ALA A 100 -14.17 0.01 2.34
N GLY A 101 -14.30 0.86 1.31
CA GLY A 101 -14.86 2.20 1.41
C GLY A 101 -13.91 3.21 2.05
N LYS A 102 -12.60 2.93 2.03
CA LYS A 102 -11.54 3.72 2.67
C LYS A 102 -10.42 4.12 1.71
#